data_AF-A0A382VAE0-F1
#
_entry.id   AF-A0A382VAE0-F1
#
_cell.length_a   1.000
_cell.length_b   1.000
_cell.length_c   1.000
_cell.angle_alpha   90.00
_cell.angle_beta   90.00
_cell.angle_gamma   90.00
#
_symmetry.space_group_name_H-M   'P 1'
#
loop_
_entity.id
_entity.type
_entity.pdbx_description
1 polymer ?
#
loop_
_entity_poly.entity_id
_entity_poly.type
_entity_poly.pdbx_seq_one_letter_code
_entity_poly.pdbx_strand_id
1 'polypeptide(L)'
;SLSTESFISAASFQETTRVLTEASITGRIDNLKGLKENVIVGRLIPAGTGFKHHQDKRMRRLEDSMQASEAEQELSEQLSEVEAEVQE
;
A
#
# COMPACT_ATOMS: atom_id res chain seq x y z
N SER A 1 -14.06 16.76 8.96
CA SER A 1 -13.11 15.78 8.37
C SER A 1 -11.73 16.39 8.17
N LEU A 2 -11.12 16.94 9.23
CA LEU A 2 -9.83 17.67 9.12
C LEU A 2 -8.61 16.73 9.14
N SER A 3 -8.76 15.52 9.71
CA SER A 3 -7.72 14.51 9.78
C SER A 3 -8.13 13.28 8.97
N THR A 4 -7.67 13.23 7.71
CA THR A 4 -7.78 12.07 6.83
C THR A 4 -6.38 11.55 6.58
N GLU A 5 -6.18 10.24 6.54
CA GLU A 5 -4.86 9.64 6.26
C GLU A 5 -4.37 9.98 4.83
N SER A 6 -5.30 10.20 3.91
CA SER A 6 -5.00 10.63 2.54
C SER A 6 -4.75 12.13 2.49
N PHE A 7 -3.54 12.52 2.09
CA PHE A 7 -3.21 13.92 1.86
C PHE A 7 -3.89 14.45 0.59
N ILE A 8 -4.17 13.58 -0.40
CA ILE A 8 -4.90 13.95 -1.63
C ILE A 8 -6.33 14.34 -1.27
N SER A 9 -6.98 13.51 -0.46
CA SER A 9 -8.31 13.80 0.08
C SER A 9 -8.31 15.04 0.97
N ALA A 10 -7.30 15.22 1.82
CA ALA A 10 -7.18 16.38 2.71
C ALA A 10 -7.00 17.69 1.93
N ALA A 11 -6.13 17.71 0.92
CA ALA A 11 -5.81 18.90 0.12
C ALA A 11 -6.99 19.39 -0.75
N SER A 12 -8.01 18.55 -0.97
CA SER A 12 -9.17 18.85 -1.81
C SER A 12 -10.20 19.80 -1.20
N PHE A 13 -10.21 19.98 0.12
CA PHE A 13 -11.23 20.77 0.80
C PHE A 13 -10.76 22.20 1.08
N GLN A 14 -9.67 22.37 1.83
CA GLN A 14 -9.06 23.65 2.21
C GLN A 14 -7.56 23.48 2.48
N GLU A 15 -6.81 24.59 2.58
CA GLU A 15 -5.38 24.62 2.93
C GLU A 15 -4.46 23.80 1.99
N THR A 16 -4.81 23.69 0.70
CA THR A 16 -4.14 22.87 -0.31
C THR A 16 -2.61 23.02 -0.30
N THR A 17 -2.09 24.25 -0.31
CA THR A 17 -0.65 24.52 -0.31
C THR A 17 0.05 23.97 0.92
N ARG A 18 -0.53 24.15 2.11
CA ARG A 18 0.03 23.67 3.38
C ARG A 18 0.07 22.15 3.41
N VAL A 19 -1.04 21.49 3.05
CA VAL A 19 -1.17 20.04 3.07
C VAL A 19 -0.19 19.38 2.10
N LEU A 20 -0.07 19.89 0.87
CA LEU A 20 0.86 19.35 -0.13
C LEU A 20 2.32 19.59 0.26
N THR A 21 2.65 20.73 0.87
CA THR A 21 4.00 21.03 1.33
C THR A 21 4.43 20.07 2.44
N GLU A 22 3.58 19.88 3.46
CA GLU A 22 3.85 18.95 4.56
C GLU A 22 4.00 17.50 4.06
N ALA A 23 3.10 17.05 3.17
CA ALA A 23 3.18 15.73 2.57
C ALA A 23 4.45 15.53 1.73
N SER A 24 4.89 16.56 0.99
CA SER A 24 6.12 16.51 0.18
C SER A 24 7.38 16.45 1.04
N ILE A 25 7.45 17.26 2.10
CA ILE A 25 8.60 17.28 3.04
C ILE A 25 8.72 15.93 3.77
N THR A 26 7.60 15.36 4.17
CA THR A 26 7.56 14.08 4.91
C THR A 26 7.63 12.86 4.01
N GLY A 27 7.59 13.03 2.67
CA GLY A 27 7.56 11.92 1.72
C GLY A 27 6.34 11.01 1.88
N ARG A 28 5.18 11.55 2.29
CA ARG A 28 3.97 10.76 2.53
C ARG A 28 3.47 10.11 1.25
N ILE A 29 3.13 8.83 1.33
CA ILE A 29 2.56 8.05 0.23
C ILE A 29 1.06 7.86 0.48
N ASP A 30 0.25 8.16 -0.53
CA ASP A 30 -1.19 7.93 -0.50
C ASP A 30 -1.53 6.55 -1.05
N ASN A 31 -2.22 5.74 -0.24
CA ASN A 31 -2.56 4.37 -0.59
C ASN A 31 -3.88 4.24 -1.37
N LEU A 32 -4.59 5.34 -1.63
CA LEU A 32 -5.83 5.38 -2.41
C LEU A 32 -6.91 4.39 -1.93
N LYS A 33 -7.15 4.32 -0.61
CA LYS A 33 -8.15 3.45 0.02
C LYS A 33 -9.53 4.11 0.15
N GLY A 34 -9.60 5.43 0.11
CA GLY A 34 -10.80 6.23 0.32
C GLY A 34 -11.56 6.55 -0.97
N LEU A 35 -12.76 7.12 -0.83
CA LEU A 35 -13.58 7.49 -1.98
C LEU A 35 -13.03 8.73 -2.69
N LYS A 36 -12.72 9.80 -1.94
CA LYS A 36 -12.38 11.12 -2.51
C LYS A 36 -11.09 11.09 -3.33
N GLU A 37 -10.02 10.53 -2.79
CA GLU A 37 -8.77 10.34 -3.52
C GLU A 37 -8.94 9.55 -4.82
N ASN A 38 -9.73 8.47 -4.83
CA ASN A 38 -9.97 7.70 -6.05
C ASN A 38 -10.77 8.49 -7.08
N VAL A 39 -11.74 9.30 -6.63
CA VAL A 39 -12.49 10.22 -7.52
C VAL A 39 -11.55 11.26 -8.13
N ILE A 40 -10.70 11.91 -7.33
CA ILE A 40 -9.77 12.96 -7.77
C ILE A 40 -8.76 12.40 -8.79
N VAL A 41 -8.26 11.19 -8.56
CA VAL A 41 -7.29 10.52 -9.45
C VAL A 41 -7.95 9.90 -10.69
N GLY A 42 -9.28 9.73 -10.70
CA GLY A 42 -10.01 9.12 -11.83
C GLY A 42 -9.96 7.59 -11.88
N ARG A 43 -9.80 6.93 -10.72
CA ARG A 43 -9.86 5.45 -10.59
C ARG A 43 -11.26 5.01 -10.16
N LEU A 44 -11.56 3.72 -10.35
CA LEU A 44 -12.76 3.11 -9.76
C LEU A 44 -12.79 3.38 -8.25
N ILE A 45 -13.94 3.81 -7.72
CA ILE A 45 -14.10 4.06 -6.28
C ILE A 45 -14.28 2.74 -5.52
N PRO A 46 -13.86 2.67 -4.23
CA PRO A 46 -14.02 1.48 -3.39
C PRO A 46 -15.46 1.36 -2.84
N ALA A 47 -16.46 1.56 -3.70
CA ALA A 47 -17.87 1.47 -3.37
C ALA A 47 -18.68 1.00 -4.59
N GLY A 48 -19.88 0.46 -4.34
CA GLY A 48 -20.76 -0.03 -5.41
C GLY A 48 -20.09 -1.06 -6.31
N THR A 49 -20.19 -0.87 -7.62
CA THR A 49 -19.59 -1.77 -8.63
C THR A 49 -18.05 -1.80 -8.57
N GLY A 50 -17.42 -0.75 -8.08
CA GLY A 50 -15.97 -0.70 -7.88
C GLY A 50 -15.47 -1.45 -6.65
N PHE A 51 -16.36 -1.85 -5.73
CA PHE A 51 -15.99 -2.53 -4.49
C PHE A 51 -15.30 -3.89 -4.74
N LYS A 52 -15.83 -4.69 -5.68
CA LYS A 52 -15.23 -5.98 -6.04
C LYS A 52 -13.81 -5.81 -6.58
N HIS A 53 -13.59 -4.84 -7.46
CA HIS A 53 -12.26 -4.54 -8.01
C HIS A 53 -11.24 -4.20 -6.91
N HIS A 54 -11.63 -3.40 -5.92
CA HIS A 54 -10.77 -3.06 -4.79
C HIS A 54 -10.51 -4.25 -3.85
N GLN A 55 -11.51 -5.10 -3.61
CA GLN A 55 -11.34 -6.34 -2.84
C GLN A 55 -10.37 -7.30 -3.53
N ASP A 56 -10.57 -7.56 -4.82
CA ASP A 56 -9.71 -8.46 -5.60
C ASP A 56 -8.26 -7.95 -5.60
N LYS A 57 -8.07 -6.64 -5.76
CA LYS A 57 -6.74 -6.01 -5.69
C LYS A 57 -6.10 -6.13 -4.30
N ARG A 58 -6.90 -6.03 -3.24
CA ARG A 58 -6.42 -6.22 -1.86
C ARG A 58 -6.03 -7.67 -1.59
N MET A 59 -6.80 -8.63 -2.12
CA MET A 59 -6.50 -10.06 -2.00
C MET A 59 -5.21 -10.42 -2.72
N ARG A 60 -5.02 -9.96 -3.97
CA ARG A 60 -3.76 -10.17 -4.72
C ARG A 60 -2.54 -9.65 -3.97
N ARG A 61 -2.64 -8.45 -3.37
CA ARG A 61 -1.54 -7.90 -2.56
C ARG A 61 -1.20 -8.76 -1.33
N LEU A 62 -2.20 -9.39 -0.73
CA LEU A 62 -2.00 -10.31 0.39
C LEU A 62 -1.34 -11.59 -0.10
N GLU A 63 -1.82 -12.17 -1.20
CA GLU A 63 -1.22 -13.36 -1.83
C GLU A 63 0.24 -13.11 -2.21
N ASP A 64 0.53 -12.00 -2.89
CA ASP A 64 1.89 -11.61 -3.27
C ASP A 64 2.80 -11.46 -2.03
N SER A 65 2.27 -10.90 -0.93
CA SER A 65 3.04 -10.74 0.31
C SER A 65 3.31 -12.06 1.04
N MET A 66 2.36 -13.00 0.99
CA MET A 66 2.54 -14.33 1.58
C MET A 66 3.58 -15.12 0.80
N GLN A 67 3.49 -15.12 -0.52
CA GLN A 67 4.47 -15.78 -1.39
C GLN A 67 5.89 -15.23 -1.19
N ALA A 68 6.03 -13.91 -1.04
CA ALA A 68 7.33 -13.31 -0.74
C ALA A 68 7.88 -13.81 0.60
N SER A 69 7.05 -13.88 1.64
CA SER A 69 7.48 -14.37 2.95
C SER A 69 7.84 -15.86 2.96
N GLU A 70 7.10 -16.68 2.21
CA GLU A 70 7.38 -18.11 2.06
C GLU A 70 8.72 -18.32 1.32
N ALA A 71 8.96 -17.60 0.23
CA ALA A 71 10.22 -17.66 -0.51
C ALA A 71 11.43 -17.18 0.32
N GLU A 72 11.26 -16.15 1.15
CA GLU A 72 12.29 -15.70 2.09
C GLU A 72 12.63 -16.77 3.14
N GLN A 73 11.62 -17.49 3.65
CA GLN A 73 11.82 -18.59 4.60
C GLN A 73 12.54 -19.77 3.95
N GLU A 74 12.10 -20.24 2.78
CA GLU A 74 12.73 -21.33 2.04
C GLU A 74 14.20 -21.04 1.71
N LEU A 75 14.50 -19.81 1.27
CA LEU A 75 15.88 -19.39 0.98
C LEU A 75 16.75 -19.37 2.24
N SER A 76 16.19 -18.91 3.36
CA SER A 76 16.89 -18.92 4.65
C SER A 76 17.19 -20.34 5.13
N GLU A 77 16.26 -21.28 4.94
CA GLU A 77 16.45 -22.69 5.29
C GLU A 77 17.57 -23.31 4.45
N GLN A 78 17.52 -23.15 3.12
CA GLN A 78 18.55 -23.67 2.21
C GLN A 78 19.95 -23.12 2.52
N LEU A 79 20.07 -21.83 2.84
CA LEU A 79 21.35 -21.24 3.23
C LEU A 79 21.88 -21.86 4.53
N SER A 80 21.02 -22.09 5.51
CA SER A 80 21.41 -22.71 6.78
C SER A 80 21.87 -24.16 6.61
N GLU A 81 21.25 -24.92 5.70
CA GLU A 81 21.66 -26.29 5.38
C GLU A 81 23.03 -26.33 4.69
N VAL A 82 23.26 -25.43 3.72
CA VAL A 82 24.57 -25.32 3.04
C VAL A 82 25.67 -24.87 4.01
N GLU A 83 25.39 -23.92 4.91
CA GLU A 83 26.35 -23.50 5.93
C GLU A 83 26.72 -24.64 6.89
N ALA A 84 25.76 -25.51 7.24
CA ALA A 84 26.01 -26.69 8.06
C ALA A 84 26.86 -27.74 7.33
N GLU A 85 26.63 -27.97 6.04
CA GLU A 85 27.44 -28.90 5.22
C GLU A 85 28.88 -28.40 5.00
N VAL A 86 29.12 -27.09 4.98
CA VAL A 86 30.46 -26.51 4.79
C VAL A 86 31.31 -26.54 6.08
N GLN A 87 30.68 -26.74 7.25
CA GLN A 87 31.37 -26.83 8.55
C GLN A 87 31.74 -28.26 8.97
N GLU A 88 31.30 -29.30 8.25
CA GLU A 88 31.83 -30.68 8.34
C GLU A 88 33.06 -30.89 7.43
#